data_AF-A0A5N9HVR4-F1
#
_entry.id   AF-A0A5N9HVR4-F1
#
_cell.length_a   1.000
_cell.length_b   1.000
_cell.length_c   1.000
_cell.angle_alpha   90.00
_cell.angle_beta   90.00
_cell.angle_gamma   90.00
#
_symmetry.space_group_name_H-M   'P 1'
#
loop_
_entity.id
_entity.type
_entity.pdbx_description
1 polymer ?
#
loop_
_entity_poly.entity_id
_entity_poly.type
_entity_poly.pdbx_seq_one_letter_code
_entity_poly.pdbx_strand_id
1 'polypeptide(L)'
;MRLPKLILTSVVRGSQQGESHGGIYTVDFQLQRGEQHVDWNTSDIDFEGRGADRGLRGIAFDGDDIYIAASDELFCYDQTFTIQ
;
A
#
# COMPACT_ATOMS: atom_id res chain seq x y z
N MET A 1 -27.42 -6.58 -3.96
CA MET A 1 -26.29 -6.01 -4.72
C MET A 1 -25.01 -6.57 -4.11
N ARG A 2 -24.05 -7.08 -4.91
CA ARG A 2 -22.76 -7.57 -4.39
C ARG A 2 -21.76 -6.42 -4.42
N LEU A 3 -21.24 -6.04 -3.26
CA LEU A 3 -20.20 -5.01 -3.18
C LEU A 3 -18.85 -5.60 -3.62
N PRO A 4 -18.00 -4.83 -4.32
CA PRO A 4 -16.68 -5.29 -4.72
C PRO A 4 -15.74 -5.41 -3.51
N LYS A 5 -14.72 -6.27 -3.64
CA LYS A 5 -13.54 -6.22 -2.78
C LYS A 5 -12.67 -5.05 -3.24
N LEU A 6 -12.21 -4.22 -2.32
CA LEU A 6 -11.41 -3.03 -2.63
C LEU A 6 -9.97 -3.24 -2.19
N ILE A 7 -9.03 -2.70 -2.98
CA ILE A 7 -7.66 -2.43 -2.54
C ILE A 7 -7.61 -0.97 -2.11
N LEU A 8 -7.02 -0.73 -0.95
CA LEU A 8 -6.92 0.59 -0.34
C LEU A 8 -5.48 0.82 0.13
N THR A 9 -5.03 2.06 0.04
CA THR A 9 -3.79 2.51 0.68
C THR A 9 -4.10 3.55 1.73
N SER A 10 -3.32 3.57 2.81
CA SER A 10 -3.36 4.67 3.76
C SER A 10 -2.30 5.72 3.40
N VAL A 11 -2.74 6.99 3.36
CA VAL A 11 -1.87 8.14 3.16
C VAL A 11 -1.64 8.80 4.52
N VAL A 12 -0.56 8.42 5.19
CA VAL A 12 -0.14 9.03 6.45
C VAL A 12 1.00 10.00 6.16
N ARG A 13 1.01 11.15 6.86
CA ARG A 13 2.14 12.07 6.87
C ARG A 13 2.82 11.98 8.22
N GLY A 14 4.01 11.40 8.25
CA GLY A 14 4.91 11.51 9.39
C GLY A 14 5.38 12.96 9.56
N SER A 15 5.42 13.42 10.80
CA SER A 15 6.09 14.66 11.18
C SER A 15 7.60 14.46 11.40
N GLN A 16 8.02 13.21 11.63
CA GLN A 16 9.41 12.83 11.89
C GLN A 16 9.89 11.73 10.94
N GLN A 17 11.19 11.73 10.67
CA GLN A 17 11.84 10.70 9.86
C GLN A 17 11.67 9.33 10.54
N GLY A 18 11.28 8.32 9.77
CA GLY A 18 11.08 6.96 10.28
C GLY A 18 9.69 6.65 10.87
N GLU A 19 8.79 7.64 10.94
CA GLU A 19 7.38 7.38 11.26
C GLU A 19 6.69 6.59 10.14
N SER A 20 5.60 5.90 10.50
CA SER A 20 4.83 5.09 9.56
C SER A 20 4.25 5.96 8.43
N HIS A 21 4.33 5.44 7.20
CA HIS A 21 3.69 6.03 6.04
C HIS A 21 2.48 5.22 5.55
N GLY A 22 1.99 4.27 6.37
CA GLY A 22 0.76 3.54 6.11
C GLY A 22 0.96 2.11 5.63
N GLY A 23 0.12 1.67 4.71
CA GLY A 23 0.09 0.28 4.26
C GLY A 23 -0.89 0.03 3.12
N ILE A 24 -0.88 -1.22 2.65
CA ILE A 24 -1.78 -1.71 1.61
C ILE A 24 -2.76 -2.67 2.24
N TYR A 25 -4.04 -2.47 1.95
CA TYR A 25 -5.14 -3.21 2.56
C TYR A 25 -6.07 -3.76 1.50
N THR A 26 -6.72 -4.87 1.81
CA THR A 26 -7.96 -5.26 1.14
C THR A 26 -9.15 -5.19 2.10
N VAL A 27 -10.28 -4.71 1.59
CA VAL A 27 -11.55 -4.70 2.34
C VAL A 27 -12.59 -5.52 1.57
N ASP A 28 -13.09 -6.55 2.24
CA ASP A 28 -14.19 -7.38 1.77
C ASP A 28 -15.47 -7.01 2.53
N PHE A 29 -16.40 -6.35 1.84
CA PHE A 29 -17.68 -5.93 2.42
C PHE A 29 -18.67 -7.08 2.61
N GLN A 30 -18.50 -8.21 1.91
CA GLN A 30 -19.35 -9.38 2.08
C GLN A 30 -18.97 -10.12 3.37
N LEU A 31 -17.67 -10.25 3.61
CA LEU A 31 -17.11 -10.91 4.79
C LEU A 31 -16.91 -9.97 5.98
N GLN A 32 -17.14 -8.65 5.78
CA GLN A 32 -16.89 -7.60 6.76
C GLN A 32 -15.47 -7.66 7.33
N ARG A 33 -14.48 -7.92 6.46
CA ARG A 33 -13.08 -8.13 6.85
C ARG A 33 -12.17 -7.12 6.15
N GLY A 34 -11.28 -6.52 6.94
CA GLY A 34 -10.10 -5.83 6.45
C GLY A 34 -8.86 -6.72 6.65
N GLU A 35 -7.95 -6.70 5.69
CA GLU A 35 -6.67 -7.39 5.77
C GLU A 35 -5.56 -6.45 5.32
N GLN A 36 -4.50 -6.33 6.12
CA GLN A 36 -3.30 -5.56 5.79
C GLN A 36 -2.28 -6.51 5.18
N HIS A 37 -1.87 -6.23 3.95
CA HIS A 37 -0.91 -7.05 3.21
C HIS A 37 0.50 -6.48 3.31
N VAL A 38 0.62 -5.15 3.33
CA VAL A 38 1.89 -4.44 3.50
C VAL A 38 1.76 -3.46 4.65
N ASP A 39 2.71 -3.53 5.57
CA ASP A 39 2.90 -2.55 6.63
C ASP A 39 4.24 -1.86 6.41
N TRP A 40 4.19 -0.56 6.15
CA TRP A 40 5.38 0.25 5.91
C TRP A 40 6.42 0.16 7.03
N ASN A 41 6.00 -0.17 8.26
CA ASN A 41 6.92 -0.31 9.38
C ASN A 41 7.65 -1.65 9.43
N THR A 42 7.07 -2.72 8.89
CA THR A 42 7.56 -4.10 9.11
C THR A 42 7.84 -4.88 7.84
N SER A 43 7.44 -4.39 6.68
CA SER A 43 7.79 -5.03 5.41
C SER A 43 9.28 -4.82 5.10
N ASP A 44 9.94 -5.86 4.56
CA ASP A 44 11.36 -5.89 4.16
C ASP A 44 11.70 -4.95 2.99
N ILE A 45 10.85 -3.96 2.74
CA ILE A 45 11.04 -3.00 1.67
C ILE A 45 11.99 -1.92 2.20
N ASP A 46 13.19 -1.87 1.61
CA ASP A 46 14.19 -0.87 1.94
C ASP A 46 13.81 0.48 1.32
N PHE A 47 12.88 1.17 1.97
CA PHE A 47 12.50 2.52 1.62
C PHE A 47 13.57 3.49 2.12
N GLU A 48 14.74 3.57 1.46
CA GLU A 48 15.81 4.50 1.85
C GLU A 48 15.31 5.96 1.95
N GLY A 49 14.17 6.28 1.32
CA GLY A 49 13.46 7.56 1.36
C GLY A 49 12.46 7.77 2.51
N ARG A 50 12.66 7.28 3.75
CA ARG A 50 11.76 7.53 4.91
C ARG A 50 11.68 9.00 5.39
N GLY A 51 11.61 9.98 4.49
CA GLY A 51 11.66 11.42 4.78
C GLY A 51 10.39 12.19 4.37
N ALA A 52 9.69 12.72 5.38
CA ALA A 52 8.73 13.85 5.40
C ALA A 52 7.53 13.87 4.43
N ASP A 53 7.43 12.98 3.45
CA ASP A 53 6.36 13.00 2.44
C ASP A 53 5.21 12.02 2.75
N ARG A 54 4.18 12.05 1.91
CA ARG A 54 2.93 11.31 2.04
C ARG A 54 3.10 9.87 1.59
N GLY A 55 2.46 8.95 2.32
CA GLY A 55 2.37 7.53 1.99
C GLY A 55 1.75 7.19 0.63
N LEU A 56 1.49 5.90 0.43
CA LEU A 56 1.04 5.31 -0.84
C LEU A 56 -0.26 5.97 -1.37
N ARG A 57 -0.20 6.58 -2.57
CA ARG A 57 -1.25 7.49 -3.05
C ARG A 57 -1.82 7.21 -4.44
N GLY A 58 -1.23 6.28 -5.19
CA GLY A 58 -1.72 5.87 -6.51
C GLY A 58 -1.78 4.37 -6.59
N ILE A 59 -2.80 3.82 -7.25
CA ILE A 59 -2.96 2.38 -7.53
C ILE A 59 -3.33 2.24 -9.00
N ALA A 60 -2.61 1.40 -9.74
CA ALA A 60 -2.94 1.01 -11.11
C ALA A 60 -2.75 -0.50 -11.30
N PHE A 61 -3.44 -1.06 -12.28
CA PHE A 61 -3.37 -2.47 -12.64
C PHE A 61 -2.92 -2.59 -14.11
N ASP A 62 -1.98 -3.49 -14.38
CA ASP A 62 -1.60 -3.90 -15.74
C ASP A 62 -1.41 -5.43 -15.78
N GLY A 63 -2.34 -6.13 -16.42
CA GLY A 63 -2.36 -7.59 -16.36
C GLY A 63 -2.47 -8.11 -14.91
N ASP A 64 -1.44 -8.85 -14.48
CA ASP A 64 -1.33 -9.40 -13.12
C ASP A 64 -0.54 -8.51 -12.15
N ASP A 65 -0.01 -7.39 -12.66
CA ASP A 65 0.80 -6.46 -11.88
C ASP A 65 -0.06 -5.36 -11.25
N ILE A 66 0.26 -5.04 -10.00
CA ILE A 66 -0.33 -3.96 -9.21
C ILE A 66 0.75 -2.92 -8.96
N TYR A 67 0.57 -1.75 -9.55
CA TYR A 67 1.48 -0.62 -9.36
C TYR A 67 0.97 0.29 -8.26
N ILE A 68 1.82 0.61 -7.29
CA ILE A 68 1.47 1.52 -6.20
C ILE A 68 2.55 2.60 -6.05
N ALA A 69 2.12 3.86 -6.12
CA ALA A 69 3.02 5.01 -6.11
C ALA A 69 3.19 5.62 -4.71
N ALA A 70 4.45 5.87 -4.34
CA ALA A 70 4.88 6.72 -3.22
C ALA A 70 5.47 8.05 -3.74
N SER A 71 6.04 8.87 -2.85
CA SER A 71 6.56 10.24 -3.08
C SER A 71 7.42 10.35 -4.33
N ASP A 72 8.38 9.44 -4.39
CA ASP A 72 9.53 9.40 -5.27
C ASP A 72 9.75 8.01 -5.86
N GLU A 73 8.87 7.05 -5.53
CA GLU A 73 9.01 5.63 -5.88
C GLU A 73 7.71 5.06 -6.48
N LEU A 74 7.86 4.06 -7.33
CA LEU A 74 6.76 3.26 -7.90
C LEU A 74 7.05 1.79 -7.64
N PHE A 75 6.21 1.13 -6.84
CA PHE A 75 6.33 -0.28 -6.53
C PHE A 75 5.49 -1.11 -7.48
N CYS A 76 6.04 -2.25 -7.90
CA CYS A 76 5.33 -3.29 -8.62
C CYS A 76 5.10 -4.49 -7.69
N TYR A 77 3.85 -4.90 -7.55
CA TYR A 77 3.46 -6.05 -6.76
C TYR A 77 2.72 -7.06 -7.62
N ASP A 78 2.80 -8.33 -7.26
CA ASP A 78 1.84 -9.33 -7.74
C ASP A 78 0.48 -9.24 -7.01
N GLN A 79 -0.46 -10.09 -7.40
CA GLN A 79 -1.79 -10.16 -6.78
C GLN A 79 -1.80 -10.61 -5.30
N THR A 80 -0.64 -11.00 -4.76
CA THR A 80 -0.44 -11.34 -3.33
C THR A 80 0.27 -10.24 -2.56
N PHE A 81 0.54 -9.10 -3.19
CA PHE A 81 1.30 -7.98 -2.63
C PHE A 81 2.76 -8.33 -2.31
N THR A 82 3.34 -9.28 -3.05
CA THR A 82 4.78 -9.54 -3.04
C THR A 82 5.47 -8.64 -4.07
N ILE A 83 6.55 -7.96 -3.67
CA ILE A 83 7.36 -7.13 -4.58
C ILE A 83 7.97 -7.99 -5.68
N GLN A 84 7.97 -7.46 -6.91
CA GLN A 84 8.64 -8.03 -8.09
C GLN A 84 10.00 -7.37 -8.36
#